data_AF-A0A821H877-F1
#
_entry.id   AF-A0A821H877-F1
#
_cell.length_a   1.000
_cell.length_b   1.000
_cell.length_c   1.000
_cell.angle_alpha   90.00
_cell.angle_beta   90.00
_cell.angle_gamma   90.00
#
_symmetry.space_group_name_H-M   'P 1'
#
loop_
_entity.id
_entity.type
_entity.pdbx_description
1 polymer ?
#
loop_
_entity_poly.entity_id
_entity_poly.type
_entity_poly.pdbx_seq_one_letter_code
_entity_poly.pdbx_strand_id
1 'polypeptide(L)'
;MLHGSTPKMDILEKYQLNELIDLIEPIRIGSLKLFIDKIKQYEQFLFNSGLFFLIENLKLITIRNLFRMYIYQIDQQQTDKIPLETTLLLLLNYGFDKENFFTINELIDILNSMIQKGMIKGYISYKFRTLVVSRKDPFPKNFRFTSLLN
;
A
#
# COMPACT_ATOMS: atom_id res chain seq x y z
N MET A 1 -9.14 -3.30 8.38
CA MET A 1 -7.88 -2.91 7.71
C MET A 1 -7.75 -3.50 6.32
N LEU A 2 -7.85 -4.82 6.14
CA LEU A 2 -7.65 -5.48 4.84
C LEU A 2 -8.60 -5.05 3.71
N HIS A 3 -9.76 -4.46 4.01
CA HIS A 3 -10.65 -3.89 2.99
C HIS A 3 -10.45 -2.39 2.75
N GLY A 4 -9.32 -1.83 3.20
CA GLY A 4 -9.05 -0.39 3.07
C GLY A 4 -9.80 0.49 4.08
N SER A 5 -10.46 -0.13 5.07
CA SER A 5 -11.13 0.56 6.17
C SER A 5 -10.37 0.42 7.49
N THR A 6 -10.34 1.50 8.26
CA THR A 6 -9.74 1.54 9.59
C THR A 6 -10.79 1.15 10.65
N PRO A 7 -10.45 0.32 11.65
CA PRO A 7 -11.33 0.07 12.79
C PRO A 7 -11.63 1.36 13.56
N LYS A 8 -12.76 1.40 14.29
CA LYS A 8 -13.06 2.52 15.19
C LYS A 8 -12.08 2.52 16.37
N MET A 9 -11.57 3.70 16.72
CA MET A 9 -10.60 3.86 17.79
C MET A 9 -11.13 3.35 19.14
N ASP A 10 -12.39 3.67 19.46
CA ASP A 10 -13.05 3.23 20.70
C ASP A 10 -13.01 1.71 20.90
N ILE A 11 -13.09 0.92 19.82
CA ILE A 11 -13.03 -0.54 19.88
C ILE A 11 -11.60 -0.98 20.19
N LEU A 12 -10.61 -0.37 19.55
CA LEU A 12 -9.21 -0.73 19.75
C LEU A 12 -8.75 -0.41 21.18
N GLU A 13 -9.14 0.75 21.69
CA GLU A 13 -8.85 1.16 23.07
C GLU A 13 -9.55 0.25 24.08
N LYS A 14 -10.82 -0.08 23.85
CA LYS A 14 -11.59 -0.98 24.72
C LYS A 14 -10.93 -2.35 24.89
N TYR A 15 -10.33 -2.88 23.82
CA TYR A 15 -9.65 -4.18 23.84
C TYR A 15 -8.12 -4.07 24.01
N GLN A 16 -7.60 -2.88 24.31
CA GLN A 16 -6.17 -2.62 24.54
C GLN A 16 -5.27 -3.09 23.38
N LEU A 17 -5.75 -2.93 22.14
CA LEU A 17 -5.05 -3.36 20.92
C LEU A 17 -4.04 -2.29 20.44
N ASN A 18 -3.10 -1.94 21.32
CA ASN A 18 -2.15 -0.83 21.11
C ASN A 18 -1.25 -1.05 19.89
N GLU A 19 -0.84 -2.29 19.63
CA GLU A 19 -0.02 -2.66 18.48
C GLU A 19 -0.77 -2.39 17.16
N LEU A 20 -2.08 -2.64 17.14
CA LEU A 20 -2.92 -2.35 15.97
C LEU A 20 -3.17 -0.85 15.80
N ILE A 21 -3.32 -0.12 16.91
CA ILE A 21 -3.43 1.35 16.91
C ILE A 21 -2.21 1.96 16.22
N ASP A 22 -1.02 1.54 16.63
CA ASP A 22 0.25 2.05 16.10
C ASP A 22 0.46 1.74 14.61
N LEU A 23 -0.17 0.70 14.08
CA LEU A 23 -0.13 0.36 12.66
C LEU A 23 -1.09 1.19 11.80
N ILE A 24 -2.11 1.84 12.39
CA ILE A 24 -3.09 2.64 11.63
C ILE A 24 -2.44 3.81 10.92
N GLU A 25 -1.62 4.58 11.64
CA GLU A 25 -1.09 5.83 11.14
C GLU A 25 -0.17 5.62 9.94
N PRO A 26 0.83 4.72 9.98
CA PRO A 26 1.69 4.42 8.84
C PRO A 26 0.90 3.95 7.60
N ILE A 27 -0.09 3.06 7.80
CA ILE A 27 -0.94 2.57 6.72
C ILE A 27 -1.75 3.72 6.12
N ARG A 28 -2.32 4.60 6.95
CA ARG A 28 -3.19 5.70 6.52
C ARG A 28 -2.43 6.74 5.69
N ILE A 29 -1.22 7.10 6.10
CA ILE A 29 -0.39 8.09 5.39
C ILE A 29 0.45 7.47 4.26
N GLY A 30 0.47 6.14 4.15
CA GLY A 30 1.29 5.44 3.15
C GLY A 30 2.79 5.45 3.48
N SER A 31 3.17 5.62 4.75
CA SER A 31 4.57 5.60 5.17
C SER A 31 5.02 4.17 5.35
N LEU A 32 5.64 3.63 4.30
CA LEU A 32 6.19 2.28 4.30
C LEU A 32 7.34 2.13 5.29
N LYS A 33 8.17 3.18 5.47
CA LYS A 33 9.24 3.18 6.48
C LYS A 33 8.69 2.99 7.88
N LEU A 34 7.75 3.85 8.31
CA LEU A 34 7.14 3.74 9.63
C LEU A 34 6.38 2.43 9.79
N PHE A 35 5.76 1.94 8.71
CA PHE A 35 5.09 0.64 8.72
C PHE A 35 6.09 -0.48 9.02
N ILE A 36 7.22 -0.54 8.33
CA ILE A 36 8.26 -1.56 8.56
C ILE A 36 8.83 -1.45 9.98
N ASP A 37 9.09 -0.23 10.47
CA ASP A 37 9.61 -0.02 11.83
C ASP A 37 8.63 -0.54 12.89
N LYS A 38 7.32 -0.29 12.72
CA LYS A 38 6.28 -0.81 13.61
C LYS A 38 6.10 -2.32 13.51
N ILE A 39 6.22 -2.90 12.32
CA ILE A 39 6.19 -4.36 12.16
C ILE A 39 7.36 -5.01 12.89
N LYS A 40 8.59 -4.45 12.78
CA LYS A 40 9.76 -4.94 13.52
C LYS A 40 9.57 -4.81 15.03
N GLN A 41 9.03 -3.68 15.49
CA GLN A 41 8.73 -3.44 16.91
C GLN A 41 7.76 -4.49 17.48
N TYR A 42 6.76 -4.92 16.70
CA TYR A 42 5.68 -5.80 17.15
C TYR A 42 5.75 -7.22 16.60
N GLU A 43 6.92 -7.65 16.13
CA GLU A 43 7.12 -8.94 15.45
C GLU A 43 6.61 -10.12 16.27
N GLN A 44 7.01 -10.21 17.55
CA GLN A 44 6.61 -11.31 18.44
C GLN A 44 5.08 -11.33 18.68
N PHE A 45 4.46 -10.16 18.83
CA PHE A 45 3.01 -10.05 19.00
C PHE A 45 2.27 -10.52 17.74
N LEU A 46 2.71 -10.07 16.56
CA LEU A 46 2.10 -10.45 15.29
C LEU A 46 2.26 -11.94 14.99
N PHE A 47 3.39 -12.53 15.39
CA PHE A 47 3.60 -13.97 15.29
C PHE A 47 2.66 -14.75 16.22
N ASN A 48 2.64 -14.42 17.51
CA ASN A 48 1.83 -15.11 18.52
C ASN A 48 0.31 -14.99 18.26
N SER A 49 -0.13 -13.87 17.67
CA SER A 49 -1.53 -13.63 17.31
C SER A 49 -1.94 -14.24 15.96
N GLY A 50 -1.01 -14.84 15.21
CA GLY A 50 -1.27 -15.37 13.86
C GLY A 50 -1.49 -14.28 12.80
N LEU A 51 -1.27 -13.01 13.13
CA LEU A 51 -1.46 -11.86 12.25
C LEU A 51 -0.29 -11.63 11.30
N PHE A 52 0.85 -12.30 11.51
CA PHE A 52 2.06 -12.14 10.72
C PHE A 52 1.83 -12.36 9.21
N PHE A 53 0.98 -13.32 8.84
CA PHE A 53 0.63 -13.59 7.43
C PHE A 53 -0.13 -12.45 6.75
N LEU A 54 -0.74 -11.55 7.52
CA LEU A 54 -1.51 -10.43 6.98
C LEU A 54 -0.62 -9.22 6.61
N ILE A 55 0.65 -9.23 7.02
CA ILE A 55 1.58 -8.11 6.85
C ILE A 55 1.77 -7.76 5.37
N GLU A 56 1.90 -8.76 4.49
CA GLU A 56 2.05 -8.53 3.04
C GLU A 56 0.82 -7.82 2.45
N ASN A 57 -0.38 -8.18 2.90
CA ASN A 57 -1.60 -7.49 2.47
C ASN A 57 -1.66 -6.05 3.01
N LEU A 58 -1.23 -5.83 4.25
CA LEU A 58 -1.15 -4.48 4.83
C LEU A 58 -0.10 -3.63 4.11
N LYS A 59 1.05 -4.21 3.73
CA LYS A 59 2.09 -3.54 2.93
C LYS A 59 1.53 -3.06 1.58
N LEU A 60 0.76 -3.90 0.89
CA LEU A 60 0.09 -3.51 -0.36
C LEU A 60 -0.91 -2.35 -0.15
N ILE A 61 -1.63 -2.32 0.98
CA ILE A 61 -2.52 -1.20 1.31
C ILE A 61 -1.73 0.08 1.60
N THR A 62 -0.62 -0.01 2.32
CA THR A 62 0.28 1.13 2.59
C THR A 62 0.82 1.71 1.28
N ILE A 63 1.29 0.85 0.37
CA ILE A 63 1.74 1.25 -0.98
C ILE A 63 0.61 1.93 -1.76
N ARG A 64 -0.60 1.36 -1.73
CA ARG A 64 -1.78 1.97 -2.36
C ARG A 64 -2.05 3.37 -1.82
N ASN A 65 -1.98 3.55 -0.52
CA ASN A 65 -2.25 4.83 0.12
C ASN A 65 -1.16 5.86 -0.20
N LEU A 66 0.10 5.44 -0.32
CA LEU A 66 1.18 6.28 -0.83
C LEU A 66 0.91 6.77 -2.27
N PHE A 67 0.56 5.86 -3.18
CA PHE A 67 0.20 6.25 -4.55
C PHE A 67 -1.03 7.16 -4.60
N ARG A 68 -2.04 6.86 -3.79
CA ARG A 68 -3.23 7.70 -3.65
C ARG A 68 -2.87 9.11 -3.20
N MET A 69 -2.00 9.24 -2.21
CA MET A 69 -1.53 10.52 -1.71
C MET A 69 -0.77 11.28 -2.79
N TYR A 70 0.18 10.62 -3.47
CA TYR A 70 0.96 11.23 -4.53
C TYR A 70 0.09 11.77 -5.67
N ILE A 71 -0.83 10.95 -6.20
CA ILE A 71 -1.69 11.36 -7.33
C ILE A 71 -2.66 12.49 -6.94
N TYR A 72 -3.29 12.42 -5.76
CA TYR A 72 -4.31 13.41 -5.41
C TYR A 72 -3.77 14.69 -4.78
N GLN A 73 -2.61 14.65 -4.12
CA GLN A 73 -2.11 15.78 -3.32
C GLN A 73 -0.84 16.41 -3.87
N ILE A 74 0.00 15.63 -4.55
CA ILE A 74 1.33 16.08 -4.99
C ILE A 74 1.36 16.35 -6.49
N ASP A 75 0.72 15.51 -7.30
CA ASP A 75 0.63 15.73 -8.75
C ASP A 75 -0.39 16.84 -9.12
N GLN A 76 0.08 18.09 -9.09
CA GLN A 76 -0.73 19.25 -9.47
C GLN A 76 -1.16 19.24 -10.96
N GLN A 77 -0.51 18.42 -11.80
CA GLN A 77 -0.83 18.32 -13.22
C GLN A 77 -1.99 17.35 -13.50
N GLN A 78 -2.51 16.65 -12.48
CA GLN A 78 -3.58 15.65 -12.59
C GLN A 78 -3.36 14.68 -13.75
N THR A 79 -2.12 14.22 -13.90
CA THR A 79 -1.78 13.34 -15.02
C THR A 79 -2.37 11.97 -14.77
N ASP A 80 -3.09 11.45 -15.76
CA ASP A 80 -3.57 10.07 -15.76
C ASP A 80 -2.46 9.07 -16.13
N LYS A 81 -1.25 9.56 -16.42
CA LYS A 81 -0.10 8.78 -16.91
C LYS A 81 1.13 9.11 -16.08
N ILE A 82 1.59 8.13 -15.31
CA ILE A 82 2.72 8.30 -14.40
C ILE A 82 3.87 7.43 -14.91
N PRO A 83 5.04 7.99 -15.20
CA PRO A 83 6.20 7.19 -15.56
C PRO A 83 6.52 6.15 -14.48
N LEU A 84 6.87 4.94 -14.90
CA LEU A 84 7.22 3.87 -13.96
C LEU A 84 8.47 4.23 -13.15
N GLU A 85 9.40 4.99 -13.73
CA GLU A 85 10.59 5.50 -13.06
C GLU A 85 10.23 6.49 -11.93
N THR A 86 9.28 7.37 -12.16
CA THR A 86 8.76 8.28 -11.12
C THR A 86 8.11 7.49 -9.99
N THR A 87 7.33 6.46 -10.35
CA THR A 87 6.68 5.57 -9.38
C THR A 87 7.71 4.79 -8.55
N LEU A 88 8.79 4.33 -9.19
CA LEU A 88 9.91 3.64 -8.53
C LEU A 88 10.63 4.57 -7.55
N LEU A 89 10.97 5.80 -7.99
CA LEU A 89 11.61 6.80 -7.14
C LEU A 89 10.75 7.16 -5.93
N LEU A 90 9.43 7.25 -6.10
CA LEU A 90 8.50 7.47 -4.99
C LEU A 90 8.59 6.34 -3.94
N LEU A 91 8.57 5.07 -4.37
CA LEU A 91 8.69 3.94 -3.44
C LEU A 91 10.05 3.91 -2.75
N LEU A 92 11.14 4.16 -3.48
CA LEU A 92 12.49 4.17 -2.90
C LEU A 92 12.67 5.32 -1.91
N ASN A 93 12.08 6.49 -2.17
CA ASN A 93 12.22 7.64 -1.27
C ASN A 93 11.34 7.55 -0.01
N TYR A 94 10.18 6.89 -0.11
CA TYR A 94 9.18 6.88 0.96
C TYR A 94 8.96 5.51 1.63
N GLY A 95 9.67 4.46 1.19
CA GLY A 95 9.27 3.12 1.61
C GLY A 95 10.20 1.95 1.55
N PHE A 96 11.27 2.00 0.76
CA PHE A 96 12.27 0.94 0.74
C PHE A 96 13.61 1.49 1.18
N ASP A 97 14.29 0.77 2.09
CA ASP A 97 15.68 1.06 2.39
C ASP A 97 16.49 0.95 1.10
N LYS A 98 17.36 1.95 0.86
CA LYS A 98 18.22 2.03 -0.33
C LYS A 98 19.14 0.81 -0.51
N GLU A 99 19.25 -0.02 0.51
CA GLU A 99 20.07 -1.24 0.56
C GLU A 99 19.40 -2.44 -0.13
N ASN A 100 18.07 -2.43 -0.30
CA ASN A 100 17.38 -3.45 -1.09
C ASN A 100 17.31 -3.01 -2.55
N PHE A 101 17.86 -3.83 -3.44
CA PHE A 101 17.79 -3.63 -4.88
C PHE A 101 16.34 -3.83 -5.34
N PHE A 102 15.53 -2.78 -5.28
CA PHE A 102 14.15 -2.80 -5.75
C PHE A 102 14.10 -2.27 -7.20
N THR A 103 13.65 -3.13 -8.08
CA THR A 103 13.73 -2.97 -9.54
C THR A 103 12.42 -2.50 -10.15
N ILE A 104 12.51 -2.07 -11.41
CA ILE A 104 11.32 -1.74 -12.21
C ILE A 104 10.42 -2.96 -12.44
N ASN A 105 10.98 -4.18 -12.50
CA ASN A 105 10.22 -5.40 -12.71
C ASN A 105 9.40 -5.74 -11.47
N GLU A 106 9.99 -5.65 -10.28
CA GLU A 106 9.28 -5.85 -9.02
C GLU A 106 8.19 -4.79 -8.81
N LEU A 107 8.44 -3.53 -9.21
CA LEU A 107 7.40 -2.51 -9.26
C LEU A 107 6.24 -2.94 -10.17
N ILE A 108 6.54 -3.39 -11.39
CA ILE A 108 5.52 -3.83 -12.36
C ILE A 108 4.69 -4.99 -11.77
N ASP A 109 5.32 -5.94 -11.10
CA ASP A 109 4.63 -7.07 -10.46
C ASP A 109 3.68 -6.61 -9.35
N ILE A 110 4.13 -5.68 -8.49
CA ILE A 110 3.28 -5.07 -7.46
C ILE A 110 2.11 -4.32 -8.09
N LEU A 111 2.36 -3.48 -9.10
CA LEU A 111 1.32 -2.71 -9.78
C LEU A 111 0.29 -3.63 -10.45
N ASN A 112 0.73 -4.67 -11.14
CA ASN A 112 -0.15 -5.68 -11.74
C ASN A 112 -1.00 -6.38 -10.69
N SER A 113 -0.41 -6.78 -9.56
CA SER A 113 -1.14 -7.36 -8.43
C SER A 113 -2.21 -6.42 -7.89
N MET A 114 -1.89 -5.13 -7.73
CA MET A 114 -2.83 -4.12 -7.26
C MET A 114 -3.97 -3.86 -8.25
N ILE A 115 -3.67 -3.82 -9.56
CA ILE A 115 -4.68 -3.67 -10.62
C ILE A 115 -5.62 -4.88 -10.62
N GLN A 116 -5.08 -6.10 -10.59
CA GLN A 116 -5.87 -7.33 -10.57
C GLN A 116 -6.78 -7.42 -9.34
N LYS A 117 -6.30 -6.99 -8.16
CA LYS A 117 -7.10 -6.95 -6.92
C LYS A 117 -8.11 -5.80 -6.88
N GLY A 118 -8.17 -4.95 -7.90
CA GLY A 118 -9.04 -3.77 -7.96
C GLY A 118 -8.63 -2.65 -7.01
N MET A 119 -7.40 -2.67 -6.49
CA MET A 119 -6.84 -1.64 -5.61
C MET A 119 -6.54 -0.34 -6.36
N ILE A 120 -6.18 -0.48 -7.64
CA ILE A 120 -5.93 0.60 -8.60
C ILE A 120 -6.77 0.32 -9.85
N LYS A 121 -7.53 1.31 -10.32
CA LYS A 121 -8.17 1.26 -11.65
C LYS A 121 -7.21 1.84 -12.67
N GLY A 122 -6.61 0.99 -13.48
CA GLY A 122 -5.62 1.41 -14.46
C GLY A 122 -4.99 0.23 -15.20
N TYR A 123 -3.97 0.52 -15.99
CA TYR A 123 -3.15 -0.47 -16.67
C TYR A 123 -1.72 0.04 -16.83
N ILE A 124 -0.78 -0.87 -17.07
CA ILE A 124 0.61 -0.51 -17.39
C ILE A 124 0.75 -0.45 -18.91
N SER A 125 1.20 0.70 -19.42
CA SER A 125 1.65 0.81 -20.81
C SER A 125 3.13 0.45 -20.88
N TYR A 126 3.43 -0.79 -21.29
CA TYR A 126 4.81 -1.23 -21.48
C TYR A 126 5.56 -0.43 -22.55
N LYS A 127 4.88 -0.09 -23.66
CA LYS A 127 5.45 0.73 -24.75
C LYS A 127 5.93 2.10 -24.26
N PHE A 128 5.13 2.76 -23.42
CA PHE A 128 5.44 4.11 -22.92
C PHE A 128 6.03 4.11 -21.50
N ARG A 129 6.27 2.94 -20.90
CA ARG A 129 6.76 2.78 -19.52
C ARG A 129 5.99 3.65 -18.52
N THR A 130 4.67 3.60 -18.59
CA THR A 130 3.78 4.42 -17.73
C THR A 130 2.71 3.57 -17.06
N LEU A 131 2.41 3.87 -15.80
CA LEU A 131 1.17 3.48 -15.14
C LEU A 131 0.08 4.46 -15.57
N VAL A 132 -0.93 3.97 -16.27
CA VAL A 132 -2.09 4.75 -16.69
C VAL A 132 -3.25 4.48 -15.74
N VAL A 133 -3.70 5.49 -15.00
CA VAL A 133 -4.78 5.38 -14.02
C VAL A 133 -6.08 6.00 -14.54
N SER A 134 -7.22 5.50 -14.03
CA SER A 134 -8.53 6.08 -14.33
C SER A 134 -8.61 7.53 -13.85
N ARG A 135 -9.11 8.44 -14.70
CA ARG A 135 -9.43 9.81 -14.27
C ARG A 135 -10.56 9.86 -13.25
N LYS A 136 -11.43 8.85 -13.24
CA LYS A 136 -12.55 8.73 -12.31
C LYS A 136 -12.24 7.65 -11.28
N ASP A 137 -12.07 8.06 -10.03
CA ASP A 137 -11.85 7.16 -8.90
C ASP A 137 -10.72 6.12 -9.14
N PRO A 138 -9.47 6.56 -9.39
CA PRO A 138 -8.32 5.67 -9.62
C PRO A 138 -8.01 4.70 -8.47
N PHE A 139 -8.46 5.02 -7.24
CA PHE A 139 -8.23 4.23 -6.04
C PHE A 139 -9.55 3.91 -5.33
N PRO A 140 -10.26 2.83 -5.73
CA PRO A 140 -11.58 2.51 -5.21
C PRO A 140 -11.53 2.13 -3.73
N LYS A 141 -12.53 2.54 -2.95
CA LYS A 141 -12.62 2.19 -1.51
C LYS A 141 -12.83 0.69 -1.27
N ASN A 142 -13.44 -0.01 -2.22
CA ASN A 142 -13.79 -1.43 -2.10
C ASN A 142 -12.85 -2.24 -2.99
N PHE A 143 -11.82 -2.85 -2.40
CA PHE A 143 -10.97 -3.84 -3.06
C PHE A 143 -11.02 -5.16 -2.29
N ARG A 144 -10.81 -6.27 -3.01
CA ARG A 144 -10.86 -7.62 -2.43
C ARG A 144 -9.50 -8.27 -2.56
N PHE A 145 -8.88 -8.59 -1.43
CA PHE A 145 -7.95 -9.71 -1.38
C PHE A 145 -8.84 -10.96 -1.49
N THR A 146 -8.86 -11.59 -2.67
CA THR A 146 -9.58 -12.87 -2.85
C THR A 146 -9.16 -13.84 -1.75
N SER A 147 -10.10 -14.59 -1.17
CA SER A 147 -9.77 -15.67 -0.24
C SER A 147 -8.83 -16.63 -0.95
N LEU A 148 -7.68 -16.94 -0.35
CA LEU A 148 -6.83 -18.08 -0.75
C LEU A 148 -7.48 -19.43 -0.39
N LEU A 149 -8.80 -19.45 -0.31
CA LEU A 149 -9.64 -20.59 0.01
C LEU A 149 -10.78 -20.57 -1.00
N ASN A 150 -10.51 -21.18 -2.15
CA ASN A 150 -11.49 -21.95 -2.90
C ASN A 150 -11.03 -23.40 -2.81
#